data_AF-A0A7K9X6W0-F1
#
_entry.id   AF-A0A7K9X6W0-F1
#
_cell.length_a   1.000
_cell.length_b   1.000
_cell.length_c   1.000
_cell.angle_alpha   90.00
_cell.angle_beta   90.00
_cell.angle_gamma   90.00
#
_symmetry.space_group_name_H-M   'P 1'
#
loop_
_entity.id
_entity.type
_entity.pdbx_description
1 polymer ?
#
loop_
_entity_poly.entity_id
_entity_poly.type
_entity_poly.pdbx_seq_one_letter_code
_entity_poly.pdbx_strand_id
1 'polypeptide(L)'
;MNSARGLLAASVISIQNSCFVYPACQKCLSRLILDARRFKCLKCGCTGEAKDASYRYRLSLKIADTNDVFDITVFGSCLEPFFGVTAENLQRCIQDFNQLSGETNPDASPGVLVQAVETCFIGKRFIFGV
;
A
#
# COMPACT_ATOMS: atom_id res chain seq x y z
N MET A 1 9.57 -16.98 -20.27
CA MET A 1 10.56 -15.91 -20.46
C MET A 1 11.12 -15.54 -19.09
N ASN A 2 12.33 -15.99 -18.76
CA ASN A 2 13.06 -15.49 -17.60
C ASN A 2 13.70 -14.15 -18.03
N SER A 3 12.92 -13.08 -18.04
CA SER A 3 13.51 -11.74 -18.10
C SER A 3 14.29 -11.57 -16.79
N ALA A 4 15.60 -11.34 -16.88
CA ALA A 4 16.38 -10.96 -15.70
C ALA A 4 15.69 -9.75 -15.06
N ARG A 5 15.17 -9.92 -13.84
CA ARG A 5 14.56 -8.82 -13.09
C ARG A 5 15.63 -7.76 -12.90
N GLY A 6 15.32 -6.51 -13.26
CA GLY A 6 16.25 -5.41 -13.05
C GLY A 6 16.37 -5.13 -11.56
N LEU A 7 17.56 -4.70 -11.13
CA LEU A 7 17.75 -4.19 -9.78
C LEU A 7 18.12 -2.72 -9.86
N LEU A 8 17.41 -1.89 -9.11
CA LEU A 8 17.64 -0.45 -9.04
C LEU A 8 18.01 -0.09 -7.60
N ALA A 9 19.23 0.40 -7.39
CA ALA A 9 19.65 0.94 -6.10
C ALA A 9 19.40 2.45 -6.07
N ALA A 10 18.42 2.90 -5.28
CA ALA A 10 17.97 4.28 -5.27
C ALA A 10 17.56 4.74 -3.87
N SER A 11 17.64 6.04 -3.62
CA SER A 11 17.22 6.68 -2.38
C SER A 11 15.81 7.24 -2.53
N VAL A 12 14.98 7.11 -1.50
CA VAL A 12 13.64 7.70 -1.49
C VAL A 12 13.73 9.20 -1.24
N ILE A 13 13.11 10.00 -2.11
CA ILE A 13 13.05 11.45 -1.99
C ILE A 13 11.71 11.89 -1.41
N SER A 14 10.60 11.26 -1.83
CA SER A 14 9.28 11.62 -1.33
C SER A 14 8.29 10.45 -1.41
N ILE A 15 7.31 10.49 -0.50
CA ILE A 15 6.14 9.62 -0.56
C ILE A 15 5.10 10.27 -1.47
N GLN A 16 4.41 9.49 -2.30
CA GLN A 16 3.49 9.99 -3.34
C GLN A 16 2.03 9.59 -3.08
N ASN A 17 1.74 8.91 -1.97
CA ASN A 17 0.40 8.53 -1.55
C ASN A 17 0.23 8.69 -0.04
N SER A 18 -0.99 9.01 0.38
CA SER A 18 -1.37 9.07 1.80
C SER A 18 -2.07 7.79 2.29
N CYS A 19 -2.59 6.94 1.39
CA CYS A 19 -3.23 5.67 1.75
C CYS A 19 -2.32 4.51 1.37
N PHE A 20 -1.88 3.73 2.36
CA PHE A 20 -0.83 2.70 2.20
C PHE A 20 -1.33 1.29 1.97
N VAL A 21 -2.65 1.09 2.03
CA VAL A 21 -3.31 -0.19 1.80
C VAL A 21 -4.43 -0.02 0.79
N TYR A 22 -4.80 -1.10 0.10
CA TYR A 22 -5.96 -1.10 -0.79
C TYR A 22 -6.66 -2.46 -0.76
N PRO A 23 -7.98 -2.49 -0.99
CA PRO A 23 -8.73 -3.74 -1.02
C PRO A 23 -8.35 -4.56 -2.24
N ALA A 24 -8.04 -5.83 -2.04
CA ALA A 24 -7.53 -6.71 -3.07
C ALA A 24 -8.17 -8.10 -3.02
N CYS A 25 -8.38 -8.66 -4.20
CA CYS A 25 -8.94 -9.99 -4.34
C CYS A 25 -7.93 -11.05 -3.89
N GLN A 26 -8.31 -11.93 -2.96
CA GLN A 26 -7.45 -13.05 -2.56
C GLN A 26 -7.11 -14.01 -3.70
N LYS A 27 -8.00 -14.14 -4.70
CA LYS A 27 -7.81 -15.09 -5.82
C LYS A 27 -6.83 -14.59 -6.87
N CYS A 28 -6.92 -13.32 -7.28
CA CYS A 28 -6.16 -12.80 -8.41
C CYS A 28 -5.36 -11.52 -8.10
N LEU A 29 -5.31 -11.14 -6.81
CA LEU A 29 -4.52 -10.04 -6.25
C LEU A 29 -4.84 -8.66 -6.83
N SER A 30 -5.91 -8.57 -7.61
CA SER A 30 -6.34 -7.33 -8.27
C SER A 30 -7.18 -6.50 -7.33
N ARG A 31 -7.14 -5.18 -7.51
CA ARG A 31 -7.94 -4.24 -6.74
C ARG A 31 -9.43 -4.61 -6.79
N LEU A 32 -10.09 -4.56 -5.64
CA LEU A 32 -11.53 -4.74 -5.52
C LEU A 32 -12.24 -3.39 -5.66
N ILE A 33 -13.45 -3.43 -6.21
CA ILE A 33 -14.45 -2.39 -5.96
C ILE A 33 -15.11 -2.74 -4.64
N LEU A 34 -15.09 -1.79 -3.70
CA LEU A 34 -15.79 -1.88 -2.43
C LEU A 34 -16.98 -0.93 -2.44
N ASP A 35 -18.12 -1.40 -1.95
CA ASP A 35 -19.25 -0.59 -1.50
C ASP A 35 -19.49 -0.83 0.00
N ALA A 36 -20.50 -0.17 0.56
CA ALA A 36 -20.77 -0.23 2.00
C ALA A 36 -21.06 -1.65 2.54
N ARG A 37 -21.45 -2.60 1.70
CA ARG A 37 -21.84 -3.96 2.11
C ARG A 37 -21.05 -5.05 1.41
N ARG A 38 -20.57 -4.83 0.18
CA ARG A 38 -20.02 -5.86 -0.69
C ARG A 38 -18.72 -5.43 -1.35
N PHE A 39 -17.98 -6.43 -1.82
CA PHE A 39 -16.91 -6.22 -2.79
C PHE A 39 -17.18 -6.95 -4.09
N LYS A 40 -16.58 -6.45 -5.17
CA LYS A 40 -16.52 -7.11 -6.48
C LYS A 40 -15.11 -7.01 -7.07
N CYS A 41 -14.56 -8.13 -7.51
CA CYS A 41 -13.36 -8.17 -8.32
C CYS A 41 -13.73 -8.08 -9.80
N LEU A 42 -13.29 -7.03 -10.49
CA LEU A 42 -13.52 -6.88 -11.93
C LEU A 42 -12.73 -7.89 -12.78
N LYS A 43 -11.62 -8.41 -12.27
CA LYS A 43 -10.74 -9.31 -13.04
C LYS A 43 -11.24 -10.75 -13.05
N CYS A 44 -11.62 -11.31 -11.90
CA CYS A 44 -12.01 -12.72 -11.78
C CYS A 44 -13.48 -12.93 -11.41
N GLY A 45 -14.25 -11.86 -11.24
CA GLY A 45 -15.68 -11.92 -10.91
C GLY A 45 -15.99 -12.30 -9.46
N CYS A 46 -14.99 -12.51 -8.59
CA CYS A 46 -15.21 -12.84 -7.18
C CYS A 46 -16.00 -11.72 -6.46
N THR A 47 -17.02 -12.10 -5.70
CA THR A 47 -17.84 -11.20 -4.87
C THR A 47 -17.89 -11.70 -3.43
N GLY A 48 -18.16 -10.81 -2.49
CA GLY A 48 -18.32 -11.14 -1.07
C GLY A 48 -18.79 -9.94 -0.27
N GLU A 49 -18.80 -10.06 1.06
CA GLU A 49 -19.14 -8.95 1.96
C GLU A 49 -17.93 -8.03 2.16
N ALA A 50 -18.17 -6.74 2.33
CA ALA A 50 -17.11 -5.73 2.47
C ALA A 50 -16.16 -6.03 3.64
N LYS A 51 -16.69 -6.58 4.74
CA LYS A 51 -15.90 -7.01 5.91
C LYS A 51 -14.93 -8.16 5.62
N ASP A 52 -15.20 -8.94 4.57
CA ASP A 52 -14.38 -10.09 4.17
C ASP A 52 -13.35 -9.70 3.10
N ALA A 53 -13.29 -8.41 2.72
CA ALA A 53 -12.29 -7.92 1.78
C ALA A 53 -10.88 -8.00 2.41
N SER A 54 -9.94 -8.54 1.64
CA SER A 54 -8.52 -8.54 2.03
C SER A 54 -7.82 -7.27 1.55
N TYR A 55 -6.68 -6.97 2.15
CA TYR A 55 -5.95 -5.74 1.90
C TYR A 55 -4.52 -6.03 1.48
N ARG A 56 -3.96 -5.18 0.62
CA ARG A 56 -2.56 -5.27 0.22
C ARG A 56 -1.90 -3.92 0.38
N TYR A 57 -0.63 -3.92 0.73
CA TYR A 57 0.15 -2.69 0.73
C TYR A 57 0.33 -2.11 -0.66
N ARG A 58 0.34 -0.78 -0.72
CA ARG A 58 0.75 0.04 -1.85
C ARG A 58 1.54 1.24 -1.31
N LEU A 59 2.80 1.35 -1.70
CA LEU A 59 3.64 2.48 -1.36
C LEU A 59 4.18 3.11 -2.65
N SER A 60 3.72 4.31 -2.95
CA SER A 60 4.12 5.08 -4.13
C SER A 60 5.23 6.04 -3.72
N LEU A 61 6.37 5.98 -4.40
CA LEU A 61 7.60 6.66 -4.01
C LEU A 61 8.16 7.42 -5.22
N LYS A 62 8.73 8.58 -4.96
CA LYS A 62 9.71 9.20 -5.84
C LYS A 62 11.10 8.83 -5.34
N ILE A 63 11.90 8.22 -6.19
CA ILE A 63 13.25 7.73 -5.86
C ILE A 63 14.28 8.35 -6.80
N ALA A 64 15.54 8.45 -6.37
CA ALA A 64 16.64 8.82 -7.26
C ALA A 64 17.85 7.92 -7.09
N ASP A 65 18.52 7.66 -8.21
CA ASP A 65 19.88 7.14 -8.24
C ASP A 65 20.89 8.23 -8.61
N THR A 66 22.07 7.86 -9.09
CA THR A 66 23.11 8.82 -9.49
C THR A 66 22.78 9.59 -10.76
N ASN A 67 21.84 9.09 -11.58
CA ASN A 67 21.61 9.56 -12.94
C ASN A 67 20.22 10.16 -13.13
N ASP A 68 19.21 9.66 -12.42
CA ASP A 68 17.81 10.00 -12.71
C ASP A 68 16.88 9.89 -11.48
N VAL A 69 15.65 10.37 -11.66
CA VAL A 69 14.55 10.33 -10.71
C VAL A 69 13.39 9.53 -11.29
N PHE A 70 12.89 8.56 -10.51
CA PHE A 70 11.83 7.64 -10.94
C PHE A 70 10.63 7.72 -10.01
N ASP A 71 9.44 7.59 -10.58
CA ASP A 71 8.22 7.31 -9.83
C ASP A 71 7.96 5.80 -9.85
N ILE A 72 7.98 5.17 -8.67
CA ILE A 72 7.75 3.74 -8.50
C ILE A 72 6.60 3.48 -7.53
N THR A 73 6.01 2.30 -7.63
CA THR A 73 5.05 1.81 -6.64
C THR A 73 5.42 0.41 -6.21
N VAL A 74 5.62 0.23 -4.91
CA VAL A 74 5.90 -1.06 -4.27
C VAL A 74 4.59 -1.65 -3.76
N PHE A 75 4.36 -2.94 -4.02
CA PHE A 75 3.10 -3.62 -3.71
C PHE A 75 3.29 -4.88 -2.88
N GLY A 76 2.31 -5.15 -2.02
CA GLY A 76 2.15 -6.45 -1.38
C GLY A 76 3.03 -6.66 -0.15
N SER A 77 3.16 -7.92 0.26
CA SER A 77 3.72 -8.32 1.55
C SER A 77 5.20 -8.02 1.74
N CYS A 78 5.94 -7.64 0.68
CA CYS A 78 7.31 -7.16 0.83
C CYS A 78 7.42 -5.89 1.68
N LEU A 79 6.30 -5.19 1.91
CA LEU A 79 6.23 -4.03 2.78
C LEU A 79 5.97 -4.39 4.27
N GLU A 80 5.52 -5.61 4.58
CA GLU A 80 5.23 -6.04 5.96
C GLU A 80 6.43 -5.86 6.92
N PRO A 81 7.69 -6.19 6.54
CA PRO A 81 8.83 -5.96 7.42
C PRO A 81 9.08 -4.47 7.76
N PHE A 82 8.64 -3.55 6.91
CA PHE A 82 8.81 -2.12 7.13
C PHE A 82 7.67 -1.51 7.94
N PHE A 83 6.44 -2.02 7.77
CA PHE A 83 5.28 -1.59 8.53
C PHE A 83 5.12 -2.32 9.88
N GLY A 84 5.78 -3.47 10.04
CA GLY A 84 5.75 -4.29 11.26
C GLY A 84 4.46 -5.10 11.47
N VAL A 85 3.50 -5.01 10.55
CA VAL A 85 2.21 -5.71 10.60
C VAL A 85 1.77 -6.12 9.19
N THR A 86 0.72 -6.93 9.08
CA THR A 86 0.07 -7.23 7.79
C THR A 86 -0.78 -6.05 7.32
N ALA A 87 -1.05 -5.98 6.02
CA ALA A 87 -1.90 -4.94 5.45
C ALA A 87 -3.33 -4.99 6.03
N GLU A 88 -3.87 -6.18 6.27
CA GLU A 88 -5.16 -6.38 6.95
C GLU A 88 -5.16 -5.81 8.37
N ASN A 89 -4.10 -6.07 9.13
CA ASN A 89 -3.99 -5.56 10.50
C ASN A 89 -3.84 -4.04 10.51
N LEU A 90 -3.06 -3.46 9.59
CA LEU A 90 -2.95 -2.01 9.49
C LEU A 90 -4.29 -1.36 9.12
N GLN A 91 -5.03 -1.94 8.17
CA GLN A 91 -6.36 -1.42 7.80
C GLN A 91 -7.30 -1.40 9.01
N ARG A 92 -7.30 -2.46 9.82
CA ARG A 92 -8.09 -2.51 11.06
C ARG A 92 -7.69 -1.38 12.02
N CYS A 93 -6.39 -1.16 12.22
CA CYS A 93 -5.92 -0.04 13.06
C CYS A 93 -6.36 1.33 12.53
N ILE A 94 -6.34 1.54 11.20
CA ILE A 94 -6.82 2.78 10.57
C ILE A 94 -8.32 2.96 10.83
N GLN A 95 -9.12 1.92 10.63
CA GLN A 95 -10.57 1.96 10.86
C GLN A 95 -10.92 2.23 12.32
N ASP A 96 -10.21 1.62 13.26
CA ASP A 96 -10.41 1.84 14.70
C ASP A 96 -10.05 3.29 15.08
N PHE A 97 -8.95 3.82 14.54
CA PHE A 97 -8.55 5.21 14.77
C PHE A 97 -9.56 6.21 14.19
N ASN A 98 -10.03 5.99 12.97
CA ASN A 98 -10.99 6.87 12.29
C ASN A 98 -12.34 6.92 13.02
N GLN A 99 -12.79 5.78 13.57
CA GLN A 99 -13.99 5.74 14.42
C GLN A 99 -13.84 6.60 15.67
N LEU A 100 -12.65 6.63 16.28
CA LEU A 100 -12.38 7.42 17.49
C LEU A 100 -12.22 8.92 17.18
N SER A 101 -11.67 9.28 16.02
CA SER A 101 -11.44 10.68 15.63
C SER A 101 -12.66 11.37 15.00
N GLY A 102 -13.70 10.61 14.64
CA GLY A 102 -14.85 11.13 13.89
C GLY A 102 -14.55 11.34 12.40
N GLU A 103 -13.44 10.79 11.89
CA GLU A 103 -13.11 10.83 10.47
C GLU A 103 -14.17 10.08 9.66
N THR A 104 -14.74 10.77 8.66
CA THR A 104 -15.87 10.23 7.88
C THR A 104 -15.39 9.30 6.78
N ASN A 105 -14.12 9.41 6.38
CA ASN A 105 -13.52 8.52 5.40
C ASN A 105 -12.79 7.36 6.10
N PRO A 106 -13.34 6.12 6.08
CA PRO A 106 -12.72 4.99 6.74
C PRO A 106 -11.37 4.59 6.15
N ASP A 107 -11.07 5.02 4.91
CA ASP A 107 -9.83 4.72 4.21
C ASP A 107 -8.79 5.86 4.32
N ALA A 108 -9.14 6.96 4.97
CA ALA A 108 -8.18 8.02 5.26
C ALA A 108 -7.16 7.51 6.26
N SER A 109 -5.88 7.50 5.87
CA SER A 109 -4.82 7.17 6.80
C SER A 109 -4.63 8.33 7.78
N PRO A 110 -4.44 8.04 9.08
CA PRO A 110 -4.16 9.08 10.07
C PRO A 110 -2.91 9.87 9.67
N GLY A 111 -2.91 11.19 9.87
CA GLY A 111 -1.75 12.04 9.54
C GLY A 111 -0.46 11.56 10.23
N VAL A 112 -0.58 11.01 11.44
CA VAL A 112 0.53 10.41 12.19
C VAL A 112 1.12 9.19 11.48
N LEU A 113 0.29 8.38 10.80
CA LEU A 113 0.75 7.25 9.99
C LEU A 113 1.51 7.75 8.75
N VAL A 114 1.00 8.78 8.08
CA VAL A 114 1.70 9.40 6.94
C VAL A 114 3.08 9.90 7.36
N GLN A 115 3.14 10.65 8.47
CA GLN A 115 4.40 11.16 9.02
C GLN A 115 5.38 10.04 9.41
N ALA A 116 4.88 8.94 9.98
CA ALA A 116 5.70 7.77 10.30
C ALA A 116 6.30 7.15 9.04
N VAL A 117 5.50 6.97 7.98
CA VAL A 117 5.98 6.46 6.69
C VAL A 117 7.01 7.40 6.07
N GLU A 118 6.78 8.71 6.07
CA GLU A 118 7.77 9.68 5.60
C GLU A 118 9.09 9.57 6.36
N THR A 119 9.02 9.52 7.70
CA THR A 119 10.18 9.41 8.58
C THR A 119 10.97 8.11 8.36
N CYS A 120 10.26 7.00 8.13
CA CYS A 120 10.87 5.70 7.93
C CYS A 120 11.55 5.54 6.56
N PHE A 121 11.03 6.18 5.52
CA PHE A 121 11.47 5.91 4.14
C PHE A 121 12.29 7.06 3.52
N ILE A 122 11.93 8.33 3.73
CA ILE A 122 12.62 9.45 3.07
C ILE A 122 14.10 9.48 3.49
N GLY A 123 14.98 9.66 2.51
CA GLY A 123 16.44 9.65 2.67
C GLY A 123 17.05 8.26 2.84
N LYS A 124 16.26 7.19 2.96
CA LYS A 124 16.77 5.81 3.00
C LYS A 124 17.01 5.29 1.59
N ARG A 125 18.03 4.44 1.45
CA ARG A 125 18.42 3.79 0.19
C ARG A 125 18.00 2.33 0.21
N PHE A 126 17.36 1.90 -0.88
CA PHE A 126 16.88 0.53 -1.05
C PHE A 126 17.36 -0.05 -2.39
N ILE A 127 17.26 -1.37 -2.51
CA ILE A 127 17.37 -2.09 -3.77
C ILE A 127 15.95 -2.49 -4.19
N PHE A 128 15.48 -1.95 -5.30
CA PHE A 128 14.17 -2.23 -5.87
C PHE A 128 14.31 -3.30 -6.97
N GLY A 129 13.47 -4.33 -6.92
CA GLY A 129 13.29 -5.25 -8.04
C GLY A 129 12.27 -4.68 -9.03
N VAL A 130 12.68 -4.48 -10.27
CA VAL A 130 11.88 -3.90 -11.38
C VAL A 130 11.65 -4.87 -12.53
#